data_AF-A0A0P0Y2F5-F1
#
_entry.id   AF-A0A0P0Y2F5-F1
#
_cell.length_a   1.000
_cell.length_b   1.000
_cell.length_c   1.000
_cell.angle_alpha   90.00
_cell.angle_beta   90.00
_cell.angle_gamma   90.00
#
_symmetry.space_group_name_H-M   'P 1'
#
loop_
_entity.id
_entity.type
_entity.pdbx_description
1 polymer ?
#
loop_
_entity_poly.entity_id
_entity_poly.type
_entity_poly.pdbx_seq_one_letter_code
_entity_poly.pdbx_strand_id
1 'polypeptide(L)'
;MTSGRPPAERRRGRHHHVKEATEKEMVIAVDSNDKEGMVIQADMFINRSSDQATKERSTLATMLDDEKTILEQQIAAATARLEELRRKNRELEIKLIVCDLMSGRRNNVDDLTVDILQDVQMAIVKYRLGIRKRIRELRSMDSSKNT
;
A
#
# COMPACT_ATOMS: atom_id res chain seq x y z
N MET A 1 56.06 -19.88 -104.63
CA MET A 1 55.70 -19.18 -103.37
C MET A 1 54.29 -18.64 -103.50
N THR A 2 53.31 -19.29 -102.87
CA THR A 2 52.06 -18.67 -102.39
C THR A 2 51.54 -19.54 -101.24
N SER A 3 51.45 -18.91 -100.08
CA SER A 3 50.93 -19.40 -98.81
C SER A 3 49.39 -19.37 -98.80
N GLY A 4 48.74 -20.49 -98.47
CA GLY A 4 47.30 -20.58 -98.25
C GLY A 4 47.00 -21.03 -96.81
N ARG A 5 46.36 -20.15 -96.05
CA ARG A 5 46.12 -20.16 -94.60
C ARG A 5 45.21 -21.31 -94.11
N PRO A 6 45.44 -21.89 -92.91
CA PRO A 6 44.70 -23.06 -92.40
C PRO A 6 43.30 -22.72 -91.80
N PRO A 7 42.39 -23.70 -91.68
CA PRO A 7 41.01 -23.49 -91.24
C PRO A 7 40.84 -23.34 -89.72
N ALA A 8 39.86 -22.52 -89.33
CA ALA A 8 39.58 -22.10 -87.97
C ALA A 8 38.91 -23.20 -87.10
N GLU A 9 39.52 -23.48 -85.95
CA GLU A 9 39.07 -24.43 -84.93
C GLU A 9 37.96 -23.80 -84.06
N ARG A 10 36.71 -24.23 -84.25
CA ARG A 10 35.55 -23.76 -83.47
C ARG A 10 35.44 -24.52 -82.14
N ARG A 11 35.99 -23.94 -81.07
CA ARG A 11 35.65 -24.24 -79.67
C ARG A 11 34.34 -23.53 -79.27
N ARG A 12 33.35 -24.25 -78.73
CA ARG A 12 32.23 -23.81 -77.84
C ARG A 12 31.17 -24.93 -77.81
N GLY A 13 30.64 -25.43 -76.70
CA GLY A 13 30.77 -25.10 -75.29
C GLY A 13 30.15 -26.22 -74.45
N ARG A 14 30.61 -26.35 -73.21
CA ARG A 14 30.06 -27.31 -72.22
C ARG A 14 28.67 -26.81 -71.80
N HIS A 15 27.64 -27.60 -72.05
CA HIS A 15 26.32 -27.37 -71.50
C HIS A 15 26.34 -27.72 -70.00
N HIS A 16 26.25 -26.71 -69.13
CA HIS A 16 25.92 -26.92 -67.74
C HIS A 16 24.43 -27.28 -67.65
N HIS A 17 24.15 -28.49 -67.18
CA HIS A 17 22.80 -28.99 -66.97
C HIS A 17 22.24 -28.33 -65.70
N VAL A 18 21.47 -27.25 -65.87
CA VAL A 18 20.67 -26.67 -64.79
C VAL A 18 19.49 -27.62 -64.57
N LYS A 19 19.46 -28.31 -63.44
CA LYS A 19 18.30 -29.12 -63.03
C LYS A 19 17.16 -28.15 -62.69
N GLU A 20 16.11 -28.13 -63.51
CA GLU A 20 14.85 -27.48 -63.17
C GLU A 20 14.26 -28.18 -61.94
N ALA A 21 14.12 -27.44 -60.84
CA ALA A 21 13.37 -27.88 -59.67
C ALA A 21 11.91 -28.03 -60.09
N THR A 22 11.33 -29.21 -59.90
CA THR A 22 9.96 -29.50 -60.32
C THR A 22 8.95 -28.63 -59.58
N GLU A 23 7.87 -28.19 -60.23
CA GLU A 23 6.80 -27.35 -59.65
C GLU A 23 6.32 -27.81 -58.27
N LYS A 24 6.36 -29.12 -57.98
CA LYS A 24 6.02 -29.67 -56.66
C LYS A 24 6.93 -29.16 -55.53
N GLU A 25 8.22 -28.94 -55.80
CA GLU A 25 9.14 -28.33 -54.83
C GLU A 25 8.88 -26.83 -54.65
N MET A 26 8.51 -26.11 -55.72
CA MET A 26 8.14 -24.70 -55.63
C MET A 26 6.84 -24.47 -54.84
N VAL A 27 5.82 -25.32 -55.03
CA VAL A 27 4.53 -25.19 -54.33
C VAL A 27 4.67 -25.46 -52.83
N ILE A 28 5.55 -26.37 -52.42
CA ILE A 28 5.80 -26.65 -50.99
C ILE A 28 6.54 -25.48 -50.31
N ALA A 29 7.40 -24.76 -51.05
CA ALA A 29 8.17 -23.65 -50.51
C ALA A 29 7.34 -22.37 -50.27
N VAL A 30 6.32 -22.10 -51.11
CA VAL A 30 5.50 -20.87 -50.99
C VAL A 30 4.47 -20.98 -49.85
N ASP A 31 3.85 -22.15 -49.65
CA ASP A 31 2.79 -22.31 -48.64
C ASP A 31 3.30 -22.42 -47.19
N SER A 32 4.58 -22.70 -47.00
CA SER A 32 5.19 -22.92 -45.67
C SER A 32 5.69 -21.62 -45.05
N ASN A 33 6.27 -20.71 -45.85
CA ASN A 33 6.93 -19.51 -45.33
C ASN A 33 5.96 -18.44 -44.79
N ASP A 34 4.78 -18.27 -45.40
CA ASP A 34 3.83 -17.24 -44.96
C ASP A 34 3.09 -17.65 -43.67
N LYS A 35 2.83 -18.96 -43.49
CA LYS A 35 2.17 -19.46 -42.28
C LYS A 35 3.04 -19.24 -41.04
N GLU A 36 4.35 -19.53 -41.13
CA GLU A 36 5.27 -19.27 -40.02
C GLU A 36 5.37 -17.77 -39.71
N GLY A 37 5.44 -16.91 -40.74
CA GLY A 37 5.43 -15.45 -40.56
C GLY A 37 4.16 -14.92 -39.86
N MET A 38 2.99 -15.42 -40.27
CA MET A 38 1.71 -15.06 -39.64
C MET A 38 1.61 -15.55 -38.19
N VAL A 39 2.09 -16.77 -37.90
CA VAL A 39 2.14 -17.32 -36.53
C VAL A 39 3.07 -16.47 -35.65
N ILE A 40 4.27 -16.15 -36.13
CA ILE A 40 5.22 -15.28 -35.39
C ILE A 40 4.62 -13.89 -35.14
N GLN A 41 3.93 -13.30 -36.12
CA GLN A 41 3.30 -11.99 -35.96
C GLN A 41 2.13 -12.03 -34.95
N ALA A 42 1.30 -13.07 -35.00
CA ALA A 42 0.21 -13.28 -34.04
C ALA A 42 0.76 -13.49 -32.62
N ASP A 43 1.77 -14.33 -32.46
CA ASP A 43 2.43 -14.58 -31.17
C ASP A 43 3.06 -13.30 -30.61
N MET A 44 3.70 -12.49 -31.45
CA MET A 44 4.27 -11.20 -31.03
C MET A 44 3.20 -10.22 -30.57
N PHE A 45 2.04 -10.18 -31.25
CA PHE A 45 0.90 -9.35 -30.84
C PHE A 45 0.29 -9.84 -29.52
N ILE A 46 0.05 -11.14 -29.37
CA ILE A 46 -0.49 -11.76 -28.15
C ILE A 46 0.43 -11.49 -26.96
N ASN A 47 1.75 -11.68 -27.12
CA ASN A 47 2.73 -11.44 -26.06
C ASN A 47 2.75 -9.97 -25.64
N ARG A 48 2.73 -9.02 -26.58
CA ARG A 48 2.70 -7.59 -26.25
C ARG A 48 1.42 -7.18 -25.52
N SER A 49 0.27 -7.69 -25.95
CA SER A 49 -1.01 -7.45 -25.27
C SER A 49 -1.02 -8.05 -23.86
N SER A 50 -0.44 -9.24 -23.68
CA SER A 50 -0.27 -9.87 -22.36
C SER A 50 0.68 -9.05 -21.47
N ASP A 51 1.80 -8.57 -21.99
CA ASP A 51 2.75 -7.72 -21.28
C ASP A 51 2.13 -6.39 -20.84
N GLN A 52 1.25 -5.81 -21.67
CA GLN A 52 0.53 -4.59 -21.31
C GLN A 52 -0.51 -4.85 -20.22
N ALA A 53 -1.31 -5.92 -20.36
CA ALA A 53 -2.30 -6.29 -19.35
C ALA A 53 -1.65 -6.65 -18.01
N THR A 54 -0.47 -7.28 -18.01
CA THR A 54 0.29 -7.59 -16.78
C THR A 54 0.85 -6.33 -16.14
N LYS A 55 1.38 -5.38 -16.92
CA LYS A 55 1.80 -4.06 -16.41
C LYS A 55 0.64 -3.29 -15.79
N GLU A 56 -0.50 -3.20 -16.48
CA GLU A 56 -1.69 -2.50 -15.97
C GLU A 56 -2.21 -3.12 -14.67
N ARG A 57 -2.27 -4.45 -14.60
CA ARG A 57 -2.61 -5.17 -13.36
C ARG A 57 -1.61 -4.88 -12.24
N SER A 58 -0.31 -4.85 -12.56
CA SER A 58 0.73 -4.52 -11.58
C SER A 58 0.57 -3.08 -11.07
N THR A 59 0.30 -2.12 -11.94
CA THR A 59 0.10 -0.71 -11.53
C THR A 59 -1.15 -0.52 -10.70
N LEU A 60 -2.25 -1.20 -11.05
CA LEU A 60 -3.47 -1.17 -10.26
C LEU A 60 -3.27 -1.83 -8.89
N ALA A 61 -2.55 -2.96 -8.83
CA ALA A 61 -2.20 -3.62 -7.58
C ALA A 61 -1.40 -2.68 -6.65
N THR A 62 -0.37 -2.00 -7.18
CA THR A 62 0.41 -1.04 -6.39
C THR A 62 -0.42 0.14 -5.90
N MET A 63 -1.32 0.68 -6.74
CA MET A 63 -2.20 1.78 -6.33
C MET A 63 -3.19 1.36 -5.24
N LEU A 64 -3.74 0.14 -5.33
CA LEU A 64 -4.63 -0.43 -4.33
C LEU A 64 -3.88 -0.70 -3.01
N ASP A 65 -2.65 -1.18 -3.08
CA ASP A 65 -1.80 -1.37 -1.90
C ASP A 65 -1.50 -0.02 -1.22
N ASP A 66 -1.10 1.00 -1.99
CA ASP A 66 -0.87 2.35 -1.48
C ASP A 66 -2.13 2.93 -0.83
N GLU A 67 -3.28 2.87 -1.49
CA GLU A 67 -4.56 3.36 -0.96
C GLU A 67 -4.95 2.61 0.34
N LYS A 68 -4.77 1.29 0.36
CA LYS A 68 -5.00 0.47 1.55
C LYS A 68 -4.10 0.91 2.70
N THR A 69 -2.81 1.15 2.46
CA THR A 69 -1.90 1.61 3.53
C THR A 69 -2.30 2.98 4.08
N ILE A 70 -2.75 3.91 3.23
CA ILE A 70 -3.22 5.23 3.66
C ILE A 70 -4.47 5.09 4.53
N LEU A 71 -5.43 4.26 4.12
CA LEU A 71 -6.65 4.03 4.88
C LEU A 71 -6.36 3.37 6.24
N GLU A 72 -5.46 2.39 6.28
CA GLU A 72 -5.02 1.74 7.53
C GLU A 72 -4.36 2.76 8.49
N GLN A 73 -3.50 3.64 7.98
CA GLN A 73 -2.91 4.73 8.77
C GLN A 73 -3.96 5.70 9.31
N GLN A 74 -4.95 6.07 8.49
CA GLN A 74 -6.04 6.95 8.91
C GLN A 74 -6.90 6.31 10.00
N ILE A 75 -7.22 5.02 9.85
CA ILE A 75 -7.97 4.26 10.86
C ILE A 75 -7.18 4.17 12.16
N ALA A 76 -5.88 3.88 12.10
CA ALA A 76 -5.02 3.84 13.29
C ALA A 76 -4.96 5.20 14.00
N ALA A 77 -4.77 6.29 13.24
CA ALA A 77 -4.74 7.65 13.79
C ALA A 77 -6.09 8.06 14.42
N ALA A 78 -7.20 7.74 13.75
CA ALA A 78 -8.55 8.01 14.25
C ALA A 78 -8.84 7.21 15.52
N THR A 79 -8.43 5.94 15.57
CA THR A 79 -8.60 5.07 16.73
C THR A 79 -7.83 5.59 17.94
N ALA A 80 -6.56 5.96 17.75
CA ALA A 80 -5.72 6.55 18.80
C ALA A 80 -6.34 7.86 19.35
N ARG A 81 -6.85 8.73 18.46
CA ARG A 81 -7.52 9.97 18.85
C ARG A 81 -8.81 9.70 19.62
N LEU A 82 -9.59 8.69 19.22
CA LEU A 82 -10.82 8.30 19.92
C LEU A 82 -10.51 7.80 21.35
N GLU A 83 -9.47 7.00 21.52
CA GLU A 83 -9.03 6.52 22.84
C GLU A 83 -8.54 7.66 23.74
N GLU A 84 -7.80 8.64 23.18
CA GLU A 84 -7.42 9.84 23.92
C GLU A 84 -8.64 10.64 24.38
N LEU A 85 -9.62 10.85 23.49
CA LEU A 85 -10.85 11.55 23.83
C LEU A 85 -11.67 10.80 24.88
N ARG A 86 -11.75 9.46 24.80
CA ARG A 86 -12.40 8.63 25.83
C ARG A 86 -11.74 8.79 27.19
N ARG A 87 -10.41 8.80 27.25
CA ARG A 87 -9.66 9.04 28.51
C ARG A 87 -9.92 10.44 29.09
N LYS A 88 -9.87 11.47 28.25
CA LYS A 88 -10.17 12.86 28.67
C LYS A 88 -11.61 13.01 29.14
N ASN A 89 -12.56 12.41 28.45
CA ASN A 89 -13.97 12.47 28.81
C ASN A 89 -14.19 11.79 30.18
N ARG A 90 -13.62 10.60 30.39
CA ARG A 90 -13.64 9.91 31.69
C ARG A 90 -13.05 10.77 32.80
N GLU A 91 -11.91 11.43 32.57
CA GLU A 91 -11.29 12.32 33.56
C GLU A 91 -12.19 13.52 33.90
N LEU A 92 -12.84 14.14 32.90
CA LEU A 92 -13.75 15.26 33.11
C LEU A 92 -15.02 14.82 33.86
N GLU A 93 -15.58 13.67 33.51
CA GLU A 93 -16.73 13.08 34.19
C GLU A 93 -16.44 12.87 35.68
N ILE A 94 -15.30 12.25 36.02
CA ILE A 94 -14.86 12.09 37.41
C ILE A 94 -14.73 13.45 38.11
N LYS A 95 -14.09 14.44 37.47
CA LYS A 95 -13.93 15.79 38.05
C LYS A 95 -15.28 16.44 38.35
N LEU A 96 -16.24 16.37 37.41
CA LEU A 96 -17.57 16.94 37.60
C LEU A 96 -18.31 16.26 38.75
N ILE A 97 -18.30 14.93 38.82
CA ILE A 97 -18.91 14.16 39.91
C ILE A 97 -18.31 14.58 41.26
N VAL A 98 -16.98 14.64 41.35
CA VAL A 98 -16.30 15.07 42.58
C VAL A 98 -16.68 16.51 42.94
N CYS A 99 -16.72 17.42 41.97
CA CYS A 99 -17.15 18.80 42.21
C CYS A 99 -18.59 18.87 42.72
N ASP A 100 -19.51 18.10 42.16
CA ASP A 100 -20.92 18.06 42.57
C ASP A 100 -21.10 17.49 43.97
N LEU A 101 -20.34 16.44 44.32
CA LEU A 101 -20.30 15.86 45.66
C LEU A 101 -19.74 16.86 46.67
N MET A 102 -18.63 17.54 46.34
CA MET A 102 -18.01 18.52 47.23
C MET A 102 -18.86 19.79 47.40
N SER A 103 -19.66 20.16 46.38
CA SER A 103 -20.59 21.28 46.45
C SER A 103 -21.94 20.91 47.09
N GLY A 104 -22.18 19.63 47.42
CA GLY A 104 -23.47 19.14 47.92
C GLY A 104 -24.61 19.17 46.88
N ARG A 105 -24.29 19.33 45.59
CA ARG A 105 -25.28 19.22 44.49
C ARG A 105 -25.67 17.76 44.25
N ARG A 106 -24.79 16.84 44.62
CA ARG A 106 -24.98 15.40 44.58
C ARG A 106 -24.73 14.82 45.96
N ASN A 107 -25.63 13.96 46.43
CA ASN A 107 -25.58 13.39 47.79
C ASN A 107 -25.30 11.88 47.82
N ASN A 108 -25.43 11.19 46.69
CA ASN A 108 -25.19 9.76 46.58
C ASN A 108 -24.42 9.42 45.29
N VAL A 109 -23.93 8.19 45.24
CA VAL A 109 -23.13 7.66 44.13
C VAL A 109 -23.69 6.31 43.64
N ASP A 110 -24.93 5.99 44.02
CA ASP A 110 -25.56 4.69 43.79
C ASP A 110 -25.88 4.44 42.31
N ASP A 111 -26.00 5.52 41.53
CA ASP A 111 -26.20 5.51 40.08
C ASP A 111 -24.89 5.36 39.28
N LEU A 112 -23.73 5.38 39.94
CA LEU A 112 -22.44 5.20 39.27
C LEU A 112 -22.15 3.73 38.99
N THR A 113 -21.56 3.48 37.82
CA THR A 113 -20.96 2.18 37.50
C THR A 113 -19.76 1.92 38.40
N VAL A 114 -19.47 0.64 38.65
CA VAL A 114 -18.39 0.21 39.57
C VAL A 114 -17.04 0.78 39.18
N ASP A 115 -16.75 0.87 37.88
CA ASP A 115 -15.48 1.37 37.36
C ASP A 115 -15.31 2.88 37.61
N ILE A 116 -16.35 3.69 37.42
CA ILE A 116 -16.33 5.13 37.71
C ILE A 116 -16.30 5.37 39.22
N LEU A 117 -17.04 4.56 39.99
CA LEU A 117 -17.11 4.69 41.45
C LEU A 117 -15.72 4.57 42.11
N GLN A 118 -14.90 3.61 41.68
CA GLN A 118 -13.54 3.45 42.18
C GLN A 118 -12.68 4.69 41.91
N ASP A 119 -12.73 5.21 40.68
CA ASP A 119 -11.97 6.40 40.28
C ASP A 119 -12.42 7.65 41.06
N VAL A 120 -13.74 7.83 41.26
CA VAL A 120 -14.31 8.91 42.06
C VAL A 120 -13.87 8.81 43.51
N GLN A 121 -13.91 7.62 44.13
CA GLN A 121 -13.45 7.42 45.50
C GLN A 121 -11.97 7.78 45.65
N MET A 122 -11.11 7.33 44.73
CA MET A 122 -9.69 7.70 44.72
C MET A 122 -9.49 9.21 44.59
N ALA A 123 -10.24 9.86 43.70
CA ALA A 123 -10.18 11.30 43.50
C ALA A 123 -10.58 12.08 44.76
N ILE A 124 -11.64 11.65 45.47
CA ILE A 124 -12.07 12.23 46.74
C ILE A 124 -10.99 12.07 47.81
N VAL A 125 -10.39 10.88 47.93
CA VAL A 125 -9.29 10.64 48.90
C VAL A 125 -8.11 11.56 48.61
N LYS A 126 -7.70 11.67 47.34
CA LYS A 126 -6.61 12.56 46.92
C LYS A 126 -6.93 14.03 47.23
N TYR A 127 -8.16 14.47 46.96
CA TYR A 127 -8.62 15.82 47.26
C TYR A 127 -8.56 16.12 48.77
N ARG A 128 -9.06 15.22 49.61
CA ARG A 128 -8.98 15.32 51.08
C ARG A 128 -7.54 15.39 51.59
N LEU A 129 -6.63 14.60 51.02
CA LEU A 129 -5.20 14.66 51.34
C LEU A 129 -4.60 16.02 50.96
N GLY A 130 -4.96 16.57 49.80
CA GLY A 130 -4.57 17.91 49.38
C GLY A 130 -5.01 18.99 50.36
N ILE A 131 -6.28 18.96 50.80
CA ILE A 131 -6.80 19.87 51.82
C ILE A 131 -6.01 19.75 53.13
N ARG A 132 -5.80 18.54 53.64
CA ARG A 132 -5.05 18.32 54.88
C ARG A 132 -3.62 18.86 54.79
N LYS A 133 -2.95 18.64 53.65
CA LYS A 133 -1.62 19.17 53.41
C LYS A 133 -1.64 20.70 53.45
N ARG A 134 -2.59 21.34 52.76
CA ARG A 134 -2.74 22.79 52.75
C ARG A 134 -3.02 23.37 54.14
N ILE A 135 -3.90 22.75 54.92
CA ILE A 135 -4.18 23.16 56.30
C ILE A 135 -2.90 23.10 57.16
N ARG A 136 -2.09 22.06 57.00
CA ARG A 136 -0.82 21.91 57.74
C ARG A 136 0.17 23.01 57.36
N GLU A 137 0.31 23.30 56.07
CA GLU A 137 1.17 24.39 55.56
C GLU A 137 0.75 25.74 56.13
N LEU A 138 -0.55 26.06 56.08
CA LEU A 138 -1.07 27.33 56.59
C LEU A 138 -0.81 27.48 58.10
N ARG A 139 -1.07 26.43 58.89
CA ARG A 139 -0.78 26.44 60.33
C ARG A 139 0.71 26.65 60.63
N SER A 140 1.59 26.05 59.82
CA SER A 140 3.04 26.23 59.96
C SER A 140 3.48 27.66 59.64
N MET A 141 2.86 28.30 58.65
CA MET A 141 3.14 29.69 58.28
C MET A 141 2.66 30.68 59.35
N ASP A 142 1.49 30.43 59.94
CA ASP A 142 0.97 31.27 61.02
C ASP A 142 1.84 31.17 62.27
N SER A 143 2.39 29.99 62.58
CA SER A 143 3.34 29.84 63.70
C SER A 143 4.68 30.57 63.48
N SER A 144 5.16 30.68 62.23
CA SER A 144 6.43 31.36 61.93
C SER A 144 6.36 32.89 61.95
N LYS A 145 5.15 33.47 61.88
CA LYS A 145 4.97 34.94 61.93
C LYS A 145 4.91 35.50 63.35
N ASN A 146 4.66 34.65 64.35
CA ASN A 146 4.56 35.05 65.76
C ASN A 146 5.91 35.05 66.50
N THR A 147 7.02 34.94 65.76
CA THR A 147 8.40 35.16 66.21
C THR A 147 8.98 36.34 65.47
#